data_AF-A0A514CE69-F1
#
_entry.id   AF-A0A514CE69-F1
#
_cell.length_a   1.000
_cell.length_b   1.000
_cell.length_c   1.000
_cell.angle_alpha   90.00
_cell.angle_beta   90.00
_cell.angle_gamma   90.00
#
_symmetry.space_group_name_H-M   'P 1'
#
loop_
_entity.id
_entity.type
_entity.pdbx_description
1 polymer ?
#
loop_
_entity_poly.entity_id
_entity_poly.type
_entity_poly.pdbx_seq_one_letter_code
_entity_poly.pdbx_strand_id
1 'polypeptide(L)'
;MRLYLFLLFFIFSRVSVCQQVDRDIFDSTLGEEKAYAYSVLEGSFEKFLKSNYANRHSLSERIKGFLKDIQKQNINWTFDDSLSYSTLLQIEKSGLRKDILLYESEAYHERFPFEKYIEEYESSEEISNSGEIDENFEEIIEIPLTSEGNEKGVIKDELEFQQLKDKFPKPNRNGLFYYALAKAQTNNDDIIAYVSLITEFEESPSPSLLAFAFLSGFSDDELVGWENKLILIIEIYLKSIIQNDIMKNRE
;
A
#
# COMPACT_ATOMS: atom_id res chain seq x y z
N MET A 1 -3.73 -11.04 19.62
CA MET A 1 -2.33 -11.42 19.34
C MET A 1 -2.17 -12.33 18.10
N ARG A 2 -3.07 -12.25 17.10
CA ARG A 2 -2.93 -12.96 15.81
C ARG A 2 -2.40 -12.05 14.68
N LEU A 3 -2.60 -10.74 14.82
CA LEU A 3 -2.19 -9.71 13.85
C LEU A 3 -0.66 -9.51 13.76
N TYR A 4 0.04 -9.63 14.89
CA TYR A 4 1.50 -9.43 14.93
C TYR A 4 2.30 -10.60 14.36
N LEU A 5 1.70 -11.80 14.26
CA LEU A 5 2.37 -12.98 13.71
C LEU A 5 2.37 -12.96 12.16
N PHE A 6 1.32 -12.42 11.53
CA PHE A 6 1.30 -12.14 10.09
C PHE A 6 2.31 -11.04 9.71
N LEU A 7 2.45 -10.03 10.57
CA LEU A 7 3.38 -8.91 10.37
C LEU A 7 4.86 -9.32 10.57
N LEU A 8 5.11 -10.44 11.27
CA LEU A 8 6.43 -11.04 11.48
C LEU A 8 6.85 -11.98 10.34
N PHE A 9 5.93 -12.35 9.45
CA PHE A 9 6.19 -13.24 8.31
C PHE A 9 6.74 -12.52 7.08
N PHE A 10 7.11 -11.24 7.18
CA PHE A 10 7.96 -10.55 6.20
C PHE A 10 9.44 -10.97 6.28
N ILE A 11 9.76 -11.98 7.07
CA ILE A 11 11.13 -12.39 7.39
C ILE A 11 11.38 -13.81 6.87
N PHE A 12 11.85 -13.84 5.62
CA PHE A 12 12.64 -14.90 4.97
C PHE A 12 11.96 -16.21 4.59
N SER A 13 11.48 -16.27 3.35
CA SER A 13 11.62 -17.46 2.49
C SER A 13 12.55 -17.13 1.32
N ARG A 14 13.86 -17.31 1.53
CA ARG A 14 14.82 -17.31 0.42
C ARG A 14 14.68 -18.62 -0.37
N VAL A 15 13.85 -18.61 -1.41
CA VAL A 15 13.95 -19.55 -2.53
C VAL A 15 14.21 -18.75 -3.79
N SER A 16 15.50 -18.57 -4.10
CA SER A 16 15.94 -17.94 -5.34
C SER A 16 15.66 -18.84 -6.54
N VAL A 17 14.45 -18.76 -7.10
CA VAL A 17 14.11 -19.18 -8.46
C VAL A 17 13.14 -18.15 -9.03
N CYS A 18 13.67 -17.11 -9.69
CA CYS A 18 12.94 -16.17 -10.57
C CYS A 18 11.42 -16.08 -10.33
N GLN A 19 11.02 -15.60 -9.14
CA GLN A 19 9.61 -15.41 -8.77
C GLN A 19 9.15 -14.10 -9.39
N GLN A 20 8.73 -14.15 -10.65
CA GLN A 20 8.39 -12.96 -11.40
C GLN A 20 6.87 -12.86 -11.55
N VAL A 21 6.30 -11.70 -11.23
CA VAL A 21 4.92 -11.41 -11.65
C VAL A 21 4.95 -11.21 -13.16
N ASP A 22 4.03 -11.83 -13.88
CA ASP A 22 3.94 -11.69 -15.34
C ASP A 22 3.25 -10.37 -15.69
N ARG A 23 4.07 -9.38 -16.10
CA ARG A 23 3.58 -8.04 -16.45
C ARG A 23 2.59 -8.09 -17.62
N ASP A 24 2.78 -9.00 -18.58
CA ASP A 24 1.90 -9.10 -19.73
C ASP A 24 0.53 -9.65 -19.32
N ILE A 25 0.49 -10.63 -18.41
CA ILE A 25 -0.77 -11.12 -17.81
C ILE A 25 -1.46 -10.03 -17.01
N PHE A 26 -0.70 -9.25 -16.24
CA PHE A 26 -1.22 -8.13 -15.45
C PHE A 26 -1.84 -7.05 -16.35
N ASP A 27 -1.07 -6.52 -17.30
CA ASP A 27 -1.48 -5.45 -18.21
C ASP A 27 -2.65 -5.91 -19.11
N SER A 28 -2.61 -7.14 -19.62
CA SER A 28 -3.73 -7.69 -20.42
C SER A 28 -5.00 -7.92 -19.59
N THR A 29 -4.88 -8.23 -18.30
CA THR A 29 -6.04 -8.40 -17.41
C THR A 29 -6.64 -7.06 -17.01
N LEU A 30 -5.83 -6.02 -16.79
CA LEU A 30 -6.31 -4.65 -16.60
C LEU A 30 -7.03 -4.11 -17.85
N GLY A 31 -6.55 -4.47 -19.04
CA GLY A 31 -6.98 -3.90 -20.29
C GLY A 31 -6.22 -2.63 -20.66
N GLU A 32 -6.19 -2.31 -21.95
CA GLU A 32 -5.30 -1.30 -22.56
C GLU A 32 -5.36 0.06 -21.87
N GLU A 33 -6.57 0.59 -21.62
CA GLU A 33 -6.75 1.92 -21.03
C GLU A 33 -6.20 2.02 -19.60
N LYS A 34 -6.46 1.00 -18.77
CA LYS A 34 -6.01 0.94 -17.37
C LYS A 34 -4.52 0.64 -17.28
N ALA A 35 -3.99 -0.24 -18.12
CA ALA A 35 -2.56 -0.50 -18.22
C ALA A 35 -1.78 0.75 -18.64
N TYR A 36 -2.31 1.52 -19.61
CA TYR A 36 -1.73 2.80 -20.01
C TYR A 36 -1.73 3.81 -18.85
N ALA A 37 -2.85 3.96 -18.14
CA ALA A 37 -2.93 4.85 -16.98
C ALA A 37 -1.94 4.45 -15.87
N TYR A 38 -1.75 3.15 -15.64
CA TYR A 38 -0.74 2.65 -14.70
C TYR A 38 0.69 3.00 -15.17
N SER A 39 1.00 2.85 -16.46
CA SER A 39 2.29 3.26 -17.02
C SER A 39 2.55 4.77 -16.85
N VAL A 40 1.52 5.61 -16.99
CA VAL A 40 1.61 7.05 -16.71
C VAL A 40 1.93 7.30 -15.23
N LEU A 41 1.28 6.59 -14.31
CA LEU A 41 1.57 6.67 -12.87
C LEU A 41 3.01 6.24 -12.55
N GLU A 42 3.48 5.14 -13.13
CA GLU A 42 4.87 4.67 -13.00
C GLU A 42 5.87 5.72 -13.49
N GLY A 43 5.62 6.30 -14.66
CA GLY A 43 6.46 7.37 -15.20
C GLY A 43 6.44 8.65 -14.34
N SER A 44 5.30 8.97 -13.73
CA SER A 44 5.16 10.08 -12.78
C SER A 44 6.00 9.85 -11.52
N PHE A 45 5.97 8.62 -10.98
CA PHE A 45 6.79 8.23 -9.83
C PHE A 45 8.29 8.38 -10.11
N GLU A 46 8.76 7.95 -11.28
CA GLU A 46 10.18 8.09 -11.62
C GLU A 46 10.62 9.55 -11.77
N LYS A 47 9.76 10.41 -12.32
CA LYS A 47 10.00 11.86 -12.38
C LYS A 47 10.04 12.46 -10.98
N PHE A 48 9.09 12.08 -10.11
CA PHE A 48 9.07 12.47 -8.70
C PHE A 48 10.38 12.09 -7.99
N LEU A 49 10.85 10.85 -8.17
CA LEU A 49 12.11 10.37 -7.59
C LEU A 49 13.31 11.16 -8.13
N LYS A 50 13.36 11.45 -9.43
CA LYS A 50 14.41 12.26 -10.05
C LYS A 50 14.48 13.66 -9.45
N SER A 51 13.34 14.30 -9.21
CA SER A 51 13.27 15.64 -8.65
C SER A 51 13.67 15.69 -7.17
N ASN A 52 13.18 14.74 -6.36
CA ASN A 52 13.41 14.73 -4.91
C ASN A 52 14.77 14.12 -4.51
N TYR A 53 15.37 13.29 -5.38
CA TYR A 53 16.63 12.58 -5.12
C TYR A 53 17.63 12.79 -6.26
N ALA A 54 17.77 14.03 -6.73
CA ALA A 54 18.62 14.41 -7.87
C ALA A 54 20.11 14.08 -7.66
N ASN A 55 20.58 14.05 -6.41
CA ASN A 55 21.96 13.71 -6.04
C ASN A 55 22.25 12.20 -6.07
N ARG A 56 21.27 11.37 -6.40
CA ARG A 56 21.41 9.91 -6.51
C ARG A 56 21.41 9.49 -7.97
N HIS A 57 22.29 8.56 -8.33
CA HIS A 57 22.65 8.27 -9.72
C HIS A 57 21.79 7.16 -10.31
N SER A 58 21.45 6.13 -9.53
CA SER A 58 20.61 5.01 -9.98
C SER A 58 19.16 5.11 -9.50
N LEU A 59 18.25 4.39 -10.16
CA LEU A 59 16.85 4.29 -9.73
C LEU A 59 16.76 3.63 -8.34
N SER A 60 17.51 2.55 -8.10
CA SER A 60 17.54 1.89 -6.78
C SER A 60 17.98 2.86 -5.68
N GLU A 61 19.04 3.64 -5.90
CA GLU A 61 19.50 4.62 -4.90
C GLU A 61 18.42 5.65 -4.57
N ARG A 62 17.67 6.12 -5.58
CA ARG A 62 16.54 7.04 -5.40
C ARG A 62 15.40 6.40 -4.61
N ILE A 63 15.02 5.16 -4.94
CA ILE A 63 14.03 4.38 -4.19
C ILE A 63 14.49 4.21 -2.74
N LYS A 64 15.74 3.80 -2.49
CA LYS A 64 16.30 3.74 -1.12
C LYS A 64 16.28 5.08 -0.39
N GLY A 65 16.29 6.20 -1.11
CA GLY A 65 16.15 7.54 -0.53
C GLY A 65 14.74 7.80 -0.07
N PHE A 66 13.81 7.57 -0.98
CA PHE A 66 12.38 7.60 -0.73
C PHE A 66 11.98 6.77 0.50
N LEU A 67 12.42 5.51 0.56
CA LEU A 67 12.14 4.63 1.70
C LEU A 67 12.79 5.10 3.01
N LYS A 68 14.02 5.62 2.97
CA LYS A 68 14.69 6.14 4.17
C LYS A 68 13.98 7.35 4.77
N ASP A 69 13.43 8.23 3.93
CA ASP A 69 12.67 9.39 4.40
C ASP A 69 11.37 8.95 5.08
N ILE A 70 10.69 7.94 4.52
CA ILE A 70 9.48 7.33 5.10
C ILE A 70 9.78 6.67 6.44
N GLN A 71 10.83 5.85 6.49
CA GLN A 71 11.25 5.15 7.72
C GLN A 71 11.58 6.12 8.85
N LYS A 72 12.22 7.26 8.53
CA LYS A 72 12.60 8.30 9.48
C LYS A 72 11.50 9.33 9.75
N GLN A 73 10.35 9.21 9.09
CA GLN A 73 9.27 10.21 9.11
C GLN A 73 9.74 11.63 8.74
N ASN A 74 10.81 11.73 7.94
CA ASN A 74 11.39 13.00 7.50
C ASN A 74 10.93 13.31 6.08
N ILE A 75 9.62 13.45 5.90
CA ILE A 75 8.99 13.60 4.59
C ILE A 75 8.93 15.08 4.23
N ASN A 76 9.83 15.52 3.33
CA ASN A 76 9.83 16.86 2.77
C ASN A 76 9.84 16.81 1.24
N TRP A 77 8.86 16.09 0.69
CA TRP A 77 8.75 15.89 -0.75
C TRP A 77 8.12 17.09 -1.43
N THR A 78 8.66 17.44 -2.59
CA THR A 78 8.06 18.41 -3.51
C THR A 78 7.34 17.65 -4.62
N PHE A 79 6.04 17.91 -4.76
CA PHE A 79 5.23 17.41 -5.87
C PHE A 79 5.17 18.45 -6.99
N ASP A 80 5.35 17.99 -8.23
CA ASP A 80 5.05 18.81 -9.42
C ASP A 80 3.54 18.79 -9.63
N ASP A 81 2.89 19.93 -9.42
CA ASP A 81 1.42 20.03 -9.45
C ASP A 81 0.83 19.74 -10.81
N SER A 82 1.49 20.19 -11.88
CA SER A 82 1.02 19.93 -13.24
C SER A 82 1.11 18.44 -13.55
N LEU A 83 2.22 17.81 -13.15
CA LEU A 83 2.41 16.38 -13.35
C LEU A 83 1.41 15.58 -12.50
N SER A 84 1.32 15.84 -11.20
CA SER A 84 0.40 15.16 -10.28
C SER A 84 -1.05 15.27 -10.74
N TYR A 85 -1.52 16.47 -11.11
CA TYR A 85 -2.87 16.69 -11.63
C TYR A 85 -3.12 15.88 -12.91
N SER A 86 -2.20 15.95 -13.87
CA SER A 86 -2.33 15.21 -15.13
C SER A 86 -2.36 13.69 -14.91
N THR A 87 -1.53 13.18 -13.99
CA THR A 87 -1.48 11.76 -13.62
C THR A 87 -2.78 11.31 -12.97
N LEU A 88 -3.26 12.04 -11.95
CA LEU A 88 -4.53 11.74 -11.28
C LEU A 88 -5.71 11.76 -12.27
N LEU A 89 -5.72 12.72 -13.21
CA LEU A 89 -6.75 12.80 -14.24
C LEU A 89 -6.75 11.57 -15.16
N GLN A 90 -5.59 11.04 -15.53
CA GLN A 90 -5.51 9.82 -16.36
C GLN A 90 -5.99 8.58 -15.60
N ILE A 91 -5.60 8.45 -14.33
CA ILE A 91 -6.00 7.34 -13.47
C ILE A 91 -7.51 7.37 -13.19
N GLU A 92 -8.10 8.56 -13.01
CA GLU A 92 -9.54 8.70 -12.84
C GLU A 92 -10.30 8.39 -14.15
N LYS A 93 -9.86 8.93 -15.28
CA LYS A 93 -10.52 8.71 -16.59
C LYS A 93 -10.58 7.24 -17.00
N SER A 94 -9.49 6.51 -16.77
CA SER A 94 -9.40 5.07 -17.06
C SER A 94 -10.22 4.21 -16.09
N GLY A 95 -10.73 4.76 -14.99
CA GLY A 95 -11.35 4.01 -13.91
C GLY A 95 -10.35 3.25 -13.01
N LEU A 96 -9.05 3.28 -13.33
CA LEU A 96 -8.00 2.58 -12.57
C LEU A 96 -7.99 3.02 -11.09
N ARG A 97 -8.30 4.29 -10.80
CA ARG A 97 -8.37 4.77 -9.40
C ARG A 97 -9.36 3.92 -8.61
N LYS A 98 -10.56 3.67 -9.16
CA LYS A 98 -11.64 2.93 -8.49
C LYS A 98 -11.25 1.46 -8.31
N ASP A 99 -10.45 0.91 -9.21
CA ASP A 99 -9.95 -0.46 -9.12
C ASP A 99 -8.89 -0.63 -8.02
N ILE A 100 -8.24 0.45 -7.59
CA ILE A 100 -7.22 0.42 -6.54
C ILE A 100 -7.78 0.93 -5.21
N LEU A 101 -8.45 2.09 -5.23
CA LEU A 101 -8.93 2.80 -4.06
C LEU A 101 -10.41 3.20 -4.26
N LEU A 102 -11.20 3.27 -3.21
CA LEU A 102 -12.58 3.77 -3.24
C LEU A 102 -12.79 4.83 -2.17
N TYR A 103 -13.42 5.94 -2.55
CA TYR A 103 -13.97 6.87 -1.57
C TYR A 103 -15.19 6.25 -0.89
N GLU A 104 -15.46 6.66 0.34
CA GLU A 104 -16.57 6.13 1.13
C GLU A 104 -17.95 6.35 0.48
N SER A 105 -18.07 7.41 -0.33
CA SER A 105 -19.30 7.74 -1.07
C SER A 105 -19.46 6.98 -2.39
N GLU A 106 -18.47 6.19 -2.81
CA GLU A 106 -18.48 5.51 -4.10
C GLU A 106 -18.93 4.05 -3.99
N ALA A 107 -19.64 3.60 -5.02
CA ALA A 107 -19.96 2.19 -5.20
C ALA A 107 -19.03 1.57 -6.26
N TYR A 108 -18.70 0.30 -6.06
CA TYR A 108 -17.98 -0.53 -7.03
C TYR A 108 -18.78 -1.80 -7.30
N HIS A 109 -19.12 -2.02 -8.57
CA HIS A 109 -20.08 -3.04 -8.97
C HIS A 109 -19.44 -4.30 -9.55
N GLU A 110 -18.21 -4.19 -10.05
CA GLU A 110 -17.48 -5.32 -10.59
C GLU A 110 -17.08 -6.28 -9.47
N ARG A 111 -17.15 -7.59 -9.76
CA ARG A 111 -16.75 -8.65 -8.82
C ARG A 111 -15.90 -9.66 -9.58
N PHE A 112 -14.75 -9.98 -9.02
CA PHE A 112 -13.81 -10.92 -9.60
C PHE A 112 -13.61 -12.12 -8.67
N PRO A 113 -13.43 -13.34 -9.21
CA PRO A 113 -13.22 -14.54 -8.41
C PRO A 113 -11.74 -14.65 -7.99
N PHE A 114 -11.38 -14.00 -6.87
CA PHE A 114 -10.03 -13.98 -6.32
C PHE A 114 -9.59 -15.35 -5.78
N GLU A 115 -10.53 -16.13 -5.26
CA GLU A 115 -10.30 -17.38 -4.53
C GLU A 115 -9.48 -18.37 -5.38
N LYS A 116 -9.71 -18.36 -6.70
CA LYS A 116 -9.00 -19.21 -7.67
C LYS A 116 -7.50 -18.97 -7.78
N TYR A 117 -7.01 -17.84 -7.26
CA TYR A 117 -5.62 -17.40 -7.40
C TYR A 117 -4.91 -17.22 -6.06
N ILE A 118 -5.67 -17.30 -4.96
CA ILE A 118 -5.20 -17.11 -3.58
C ILE A 118 -5.27 -18.43 -2.79
N GLU A 119 -6.15 -19.37 -3.16
CA GLU A 119 -6.25 -20.70 -2.52
C GLU A 119 -5.10 -21.63 -2.94
N GLU A 120 -3.92 -21.40 -2.37
CA GLU A 120 -2.82 -22.37 -2.24
C GLU A 120 -2.06 -22.23 -0.90
N TYR A 121 -2.61 -21.50 0.10
CA TYR A 121 -2.00 -21.32 1.43
C TYR A 121 -2.68 -22.11 2.56
N GLU A 122 -3.58 -23.05 2.25
CA GLU A 122 -4.07 -24.04 3.22
C GLU A 122 -3.40 -25.40 2.97
N SER A 123 -2.24 -25.62 3.60
CA SER A 123 -1.83 -26.87 4.29
C SER A 123 -0.32 -27.16 4.17
N SER A 124 0.38 -27.07 5.30
CA SER A 124 1.00 -28.24 5.95
C SER A 124 1.89 -27.77 7.11
N GLU A 125 1.33 -27.54 8.29
CA GLU A 125 2.05 -27.75 9.54
C GLU A 125 1.03 -28.00 10.65
N GLU A 126 0.98 -29.26 11.09
CA GLU A 126 0.25 -29.68 12.28
C GLU A 126 0.81 -28.91 13.49
N ILE A 127 0.12 -27.86 13.93
CA ILE A 127 0.47 -27.17 15.17
C ILE A 127 0.09 -28.09 16.33
N SER A 128 1.12 -28.79 16.81
CA SER A 128 1.12 -29.50 18.07
C SER A 128 0.70 -28.55 19.20
N ASN A 129 -0.29 -29.01 19.93
CA ASN A 129 -0.91 -28.39 21.07
C ASN A 129 0.05 -28.49 22.28
N SER A 130 0.70 -27.40 22.71
CA SER A 130 1.08 -27.19 24.12
C SER A 130 1.88 -25.90 24.31
N GLY A 131 1.43 -25.04 25.21
CA GLY A 131 2.18 -23.90 25.72
C GLY A 131 1.29 -22.91 26.45
N GLU A 132 0.81 -23.29 27.64
CA GLU A 132 0.29 -22.32 28.61
C GLU A 132 1.35 -21.25 28.85
N ILE A 133 1.02 -19.99 28.57
CA ILE A 133 1.86 -18.84 28.91
C ILE A 133 1.11 -18.03 29.96
N ASP A 134 1.80 -17.93 31.09
CA ASP A 134 1.53 -17.26 32.35
C ASP A 134 0.85 -15.88 32.20
N GLU A 135 -0.31 -15.72 32.85
CA GLU A 135 -1.06 -14.48 32.98
C GLU A 135 -0.37 -13.56 33.99
N ASN A 136 0.61 -12.76 33.54
CA ASN A 136 1.12 -11.66 34.36
C ASN A 136 1.56 -10.47 33.51
N PHE A 137 0.60 -9.59 33.19
CA PHE A 137 0.87 -8.20 32.85
C PHE A 137 -0.24 -7.31 33.45
N GLU A 138 -0.04 -6.86 34.68
CA GLU A 138 -0.63 -5.61 35.17
C GLU A 138 0.38 -4.48 34.95
N GLU A 139 0.02 -3.52 34.10
CA GLU A 139 0.17 -2.09 34.43
C GLU A 139 -0.82 -1.31 33.57
N ILE A 140 -2.02 -1.09 34.10
CA ILE A 140 -3.01 -0.18 33.51
C ILE A 140 -2.45 1.24 33.67
N ILE A 141 -2.01 1.84 32.57
CA ILE A 141 -1.70 3.27 32.56
C ILE A 141 -3.03 4.01 32.74
N GLU A 142 -3.29 4.51 33.95
CA GLU A 142 -4.42 5.39 34.21
C GLU A 142 -4.29 6.66 33.36
N ILE A 143 -5.18 6.78 32.37
CA ILE A 143 -5.34 8.01 31.59
C ILE A 143 -5.93 9.06 32.54
N PRO A 144 -5.28 10.21 32.77
CA PRO A 144 -5.85 11.25 33.62
C PRO A 144 -7.16 11.75 32.99
N LEU A 145 -8.25 11.64 33.75
CA LEU A 145 -9.57 12.18 33.41
C LEU A 145 -9.41 13.67 33.10
N THR A 146 -9.59 14.03 31.82
CA THR A 146 -9.63 15.43 31.39
C THR A 146 -10.85 16.09 32.00
N SER A 147 -10.65 17.28 32.58
CA SER A 147 -11.68 18.09 33.22
C SER A 147 -12.87 18.36 32.27
N GLU A 148 -14.09 18.27 32.79
CA GLU A 148 -15.43 18.43 32.16
C GLU A 148 -15.68 19.76 31.38
N GLY A 149 -14.65 20.58 31.13
CA GLY A 149 -14.75 21.83 30.38
C GLY A 149 -14.40 21.75 28.88
N ASN A 150 -13.82 20.64 28.41
CA ASN A 150 -13.22 20.54 27.07
C ASN A 150 -13.93 19.59 26.07
N GLU A 151 -15.02 18.93 26.48
CA GLU A 151 -15.70 17.93 25.64
C GLU A 151 -16.20 18.49 24.30
N LYS A 152 -16.68 19.75 24.27
CA LYS A 152 -17.16 20.36 23.01
C LYS A 152 -16.04 20.65 22.00
N GLY A 153 -14.82 20.93 22.48
CA GLY A 153 -13.64 21.07 21.62
C GLY A 153 -13.21 19.73 21.06
N VAL A 154 -13.09 18.72 21.93
CA VAL A 154 -12.71 17.35 21.55
C VAL A 154 -13.70 16.73 20.56
N ILE A 155 -15.01 16.92 20.75
CA ILE A 155 -16.03 16.43 19.81
C ILE A 155 -15.95 17.13 18.45
N LYS A 156 -15.67 18.44 18.42
CA LYS A 156 -15.50 19.19 17.17
C LYS A 156 -14.25 18.75 16.43
N ASP A 157 -13.14 18.57 17.15
CA ASP A 157 -11.87 18.13 16.59
C ASP A 157 -11.96 16.69 16.07
N GLU A 158 -12.65 15.80 16.80
CA GLU A 158 -12.94 14.42 16.36
C GLU A 158 -13.85 14.41 15.11
N LEU A 159 -14.89 15.26 15.07
CA LEU A 159 -15.77 15.36 13.91
C LEU A 159 -15.02 15.88 12.68
N GLU A 160 -14.16 16.89 12.84
CA GLU A 160 -13.31 17.41 11.76
C GLU A 160 -12.28 16.37 11.29
N PHE A 161 -11.76 15.57 12.21
CA PHE A 161 -10.85 14.46 11.91
C PHE A 161 -11.57 13.34 11.13
N GLN A 162 -12.79 12.97 11.52
CA GLN A 162 -13.58 11.99 10.77
C GLN A 162 -13.97 12.50 9.39
N GLN A 163 -14.45 13.74 9.26
CA GLN A 163 -14.72 14.37 7.96
C GLN A 163 -13.48 14.46 7.06
N LEU A 164 -12.29 14.54 7.65
CA LEU A 164 -11.03 14.47 6.92
C LEU A 164 -10.71 13.02 6.51
N LYS A 165 -10.92 12.05 7.40
CA LYS A 165 -10.70 10.62 7.12
C LYS A 165 -11.58 10.13 5.97
N ASP A 166 -12.84 10.57 5.92
CA ASP A 166 -13.81 10.18 4.88
C ASP A 166 -13.43 10.73 3.50
N LYS A 167 -12.56 11.75 3.43
CA LYS A 167 -12.01 12.27 2.18
C LYS A 167 -10.87 11.43 1.62
N PHE A 168 -10.29 10.50 2.38
CA PHE A 168 -9.21 9.65 1.89
C PHE A 168 -9.77 8.31 1.40
N PRO A 169 -9.46 7.91 0.15
CA PRO A 169 -9.98 6.67 -0.38
C PRO A 169 -9.25 5.47 0.25
N LYS A 170 -9.98 4.38 0.49
CA LYS A 170 -9.50 3.13 1.09
C LYS A 170 -9.26 2.09 -0.01
N PRO A 171 -8.43 1.05 0.20
CA PRO A 171 -8.24 -0.01 -0.79
C PRO A 171 -9.55 -0.64 -1.26
N ASN A 172 -9.67 -0.87 -2.57
CA ASN A 172 -10.81 -1.60 -3.12
C ASN A 172 -10.53 -3.10 -3.13
N ARG A 173 -10.97 -3.82 -2.10
CA ARG A 173 -10.81 -5.29 -2.02
C ARG A 173 -11.41 -6.07 -3.19
N ASN A 174 -12.37 -5.49 -3.92
CA ASN A 174 -13.00 -6.13 -5.08
C ASN A 174 -12.43 -5.65 -6.40
N GLY A 175 -11.39 -4.81 -6.37
CA GLY A 175 -10.92 -4.08 -7.52
C GLY A 175 -10.20 -4.95 -8.56
N LEU A 176 -10.44 -4.65 -9.84
CA LEU A 176 -9.78 -5.33 -10.96
C LEU A 176 -8.25 -5.31 -10.84
N PHE A 177 -7.68 -4.28 -10.22
CA PHE A 177 -6.24 -4.15 -10.04
C PHE A 177 -5.65 -5.30 -9.23
N TYR A 178 -6.22 -5.56 -8.06
CA TYR A 178 -5.76 -6.64 -7.19
C TYR A 178 -6.05 -8.00 -7.83
N TYR A 179 -7.15 -8.13 -8.58
CA TYR A 179 -7.46 -9.35 -9.31
C TYR A 179 -6.44 -9.62 -10.42
N ALA A 180 -6.08 -8.59 -11.18
CA ALA A 180 -5.05 -8.66 -12.21
C ALA A 180 -3.70 -9.05 -11.60
N LEU A 181 -3.37 -8.51 -10.42
CA LEU A 181 -2.16 -8.85 -9.69
C LEU A 181 -2.17 -10.31 -9.20
N ALA A 182 -3.29 -10.75 -8.60
CA ALA A 182 -3.49 -12.14 -8.18
C ALA A 182 -3.40 -13.11 -9.35
N LYS A 183 -3.91 -12.73 -10.53
CA LYS A 183 -3.87 -13.57 -11.73
C LYS A 183 -2.49 -13.61 -12.39
N ALA A 184 -1.72 -12.53 -12.29
CA ALA A 184 -0.39 -12.40 -12.86
C ALA A 184 0.71 -13.05 -12.00
N GLN A 185 0.38 -13.48 -10.79
CA GLN A 185 1.34 -14.13 -9.90
C GLN A 185 1.64 -15.56 -10.41
N THR A 186 2.92 -15.90 -10.52
CA THR A 186 3.37 -17.24 -10.95
C THR A 186 4.11 -17.98 -9.82
N ASN A 187 3.76 -17.75 -8.54
CA ASN A 187 4.41 -18.20 -7.29
C ASN A 187 5.27 -17.14 -6.57
N ASN A 188 4.78 -15.90 -6.43
CA ASN A 188 5.44 -14.87 -5.61
C ASN A 188 4.68 -14.69 -4.28
N ASP A 189 5.24 -15.25 -3.20
CA ASP A 189 4.62 -15.29 -1.87
C ASP A 189 4.35 -13.88 -1.30
N ASP A 190 5.22 -12.91 -1.56
CA ASP A 190 5.06 -11.53 -1.08
C ASP A 190 3.85 -10.86 -1.76
N ILE A 191 3.65 -11.14 -3.05
CA ILE A 191 2.50 -10.62 -3.81
C ILE A 191 1.22 -11.32 -3.38
N ILE A 192 1.24 -12.63 -3.13
CA ILE A 192 0.09 -13.36 -2.57
C ILE A 192 -0.29 -12.74 -1.22
N ALA A 193 0.66 -12.58 -0.30
CA ALA A 193 0.41 -12.01 1.02
C ALA A 193 -0.12 -10.58 0.94
N TYR A 194 0.44 -9.75 0.05
CA TYR A 194 -0.05 -8.39 -0.18
C TYR A 194 -1.48 -8.37 -0.73
N VAL A 195 -1.79 -9.20 -1.73
CA VAL A 195 -3.15 -9.31 -2.26
C VAL A 195 -4.12 -9.78 -1.18
N SER A 196 -3.80 -10.86 -0.46
CA SER A 196 -4.62 -11.37 0.66
C SER A 196 -4.88 -10.31 1.72
N LEU A 197 -3.87 -9.52 2.09
CA LEU A 197 -4.03 -8.44 3.07
C LEU A 197 -5.13 -7.46 2.65
N ILE A 198 -5.16 -7.09 1.37
CA ILE A 198 -6.13 -6.16 0.82
C ILE A 198 -7.49 -6.84 0.62
N THR A 199 -7.53 -8.02 0.04
CA THR A 199 -8.78 -8.66 -0.40
C THR A 199 -9.56 -9.27 0.77
N GLU A 200 -8.86 -9.82 1.76
CA GLU A 200 -9.48 -10.49 2.92
C GLU A 200 -9.71 -9.51 4.08
N PHE A 201 -8.76 -8.60 4.33
CA PHE A 201 -8.80 -7.75 5.52
C PHE A 201 -9.14 -6.28 5.22
N GLU A 202 -9.20 -5.87 3.95
CA GLU A 202 -9.40 -4.46 3.56
C GLU A 202 -8.33 -3.50 4.14
N GLU A 203 -7.17 -4.05 4.48
CA GLU A 203 -6.08 -3.31 5.11
C GLU A 203 -4.94 -3.06 4.13
N SER A 204 -4.38 -1.86 4.19
CA SER A 204 -3.12 -1.56 3.51
C SER A 204 -1.95 -1.66 4.47
N PRO A 205 -0.81 -2.17 4.02
CA PRO A 205 0.40 -2.18 4.83
C PRO A 205 0.84 -0.75 5.16
N SER A 206 1.34 -0.56 6.38
CA SER A 206 1.86 0.75 6.82
C SER A 206 3.06 1.18 5.95
N PRO A 207 3.13 2.45 5.48
CA PRO A 207 4.27 2.94 4.70
C PRO A 207 5.61 2.77 5.41
N SER A 208 5.66 2.97 6.74
CA SER A 208 6.90 2.79 7.51
C SER A 208 7.31 1.31 7.60
N LEU A 209 6.35 0.40 7.65
CA LEU A 209 6.60 -1.04 7.62
C LEU A 209 7.12 -1.47 6.25
N LEU A 210 6.46 -1.04 5.17
CA LEU A 210 6.92 -1.27 3.80
C LEU A 210 8.35 -0.75 3.61
N ALA A 211 8.62 0.48 4.05
CA ALA A 211 9.95 1.06 3.95
C ALA A 211 11.01 0.23 4.70
N PHE A 212 10.72 -0.22 5.92
CA PHE A 212 11.61 -1.08 6.68
C PHE A 212 11.86 -2.42 5.98
N ALA A 213 10.78 -3.10 5.54
CA ALA A 213 10.85 -4.38 4.86
C ALA A 213 11.66 -4.28 3.57
N PHE A 214 11.39 -3.27 2.73
CA PHE A 214 12.07 -3.11 1.46
C PHE A 214 13.55 -2.76 1.61
N LEU A 215 13.89 -1.91 2.59
CA LEU A 215 15.29 -1.55 2.87
C LEU A 215 16.12 -2.71 3.43
N SER A 216 15.47 -3.64 4.13
CA SER A 216 16.14 -4.75 4.82
C SER A 216 16.13 -6.05 4.00
N GLY A 217 15.12 -6.23 3.13
CA GLY A 217 14.82 -7.48 2.44
C GLY A 217 15.27 -7.55 0.99
N PHE A 218 15.36 -6.43 0.27
CA PHE A 218 15.64 -6.43 -1.18
C PHE A 218 17.03 -5.91 -1.55
N SER A 219 17.64 -6.59 -2.53
CA SER A 219 18.81 -6.12 -3.27
C SER A 219 18.48 -4.94 -4.20
N ASP A 220 19.50 -4.30 -4.76
CA ASP A 220 19.31 -3.18 -5.69
C ASP A 220 18.49 -3.56 -6.93
N ASP A 221 18.67 -4.76 -7.46
CA ASP A 221 17.97 -5.24 -8.65
C ASP A 221 16.51 -5.62 -8.31
N GLU A 222 16.27 -6.24 -7.16
CA GLU A 222 14.92 -6.58 -6.70
C GLU A 222 14.09 -5.31 -6.41
N LEU A 223 14.70 -4.27 -5.84
CA LEU A 223 14.01 -3.00 -5.56
C LEU A 223 13.50 -2.30 -6.82
N VAL A 224 14.18 -2.48 -7.95
CA VAL A 224 13.77 -1.91 -9.24
C VAL A 224 12.88 -2.86 -10.03
N GLY A 225 12.67 -4.09 -9.55
CA GLY A 225 11.68 -5.03 -10.05
C GLY A 225 10.30 -4.37 -10.10
N TRP A 226 9.56 -4.64 -11.18
CA TRP A 226 8.33 -3.91 -11.47
C TRP A 226 7.23 -4.21 -10.43
N GLU A 227 7.19 -5.44 -9.93
CA GLU A 227 6.30 -5.93 -8.87
C GLU A 227 6.53 -5.19 -7.54
N ASN A 228 7.81 -4.97 -7.20
CA ASN A 228 8.19 -4.24 -5.99
C ASN A 228 7.93 -2.74 -6.15
N LYS A 229 8.24 -2.17 -7.32
CA LYS A 229 7.86 -0.80 -7.66
C LYS A 229 6.35 -0.61 -7.59
N LEU A 230 5.55 -1.58 -8.03
CA LEU A 230 4.10 -1.53 -8.02
C LEU A 230 3.56 -1.30 -6.62
N ILE A 231 4.01 -2.09 -5.64
CA ILE A 231 3.59 -1.94 -4.25
C ILE A 231 3.94 -0.53 -3.74
N LEU A 232 5.17 -0.06 -3.97
CA LEU A 232 5.59 1.29 -3.54
C LEU A 232 4.78 2.41 -4.20
N ILE A 233 4.48 2.26 -5.49
CA ILE A 233 3.70 3.22 -6.26
C ILE A 233 2.29 3.31 -5.71
N ILE A 234 1.63 2.17 -5.49
CA ILE A 234 0.23 2.12 -5.05
C ILE A 234 0.08 2.52 -3.59
N GLU A 235 0.88 1.91 -2.71
CA GLU A 235 0.70 2.03 -1.27
C GLU A 235 1.26 3.32 -0.69
N ILE A 236 2.18 3.97 -1.40
CA ILE A 236 2.85 5.17 -0.89
C ILE A 236 2.66 6.33 -1.86
N TYR A 237 3.14 6.22 -3.10
CA TYR A 237 3.17 7.37 -4.00
C TYR A 237 1.78 7.86 -4.42
N LEU A 238 0.91 6.95 -4.90
CA LEU A 238 -0.46 7.28 -5.32
C LEU A 238 -1.27 7.91 -4.19
N LYS A 239 -1.22 7.32 -2.99
CA LYS A 239 -1.86 7.88 -1.81
C LYS A 239 -1.30 9.25 -1.44
N SER A 240 0.00 9.44 -1.57
CA SER A 240 0.64 10.74 -1.28
C SER A 240 0.23 11.83 -2.27
N ILE A 241 0.12 11.53 -3.58
CA ILE A 241 -0.35 12.52 -4.57
C ILE A 241 -1.82 12.86 -4.39
N ILE A 242 -2.67 11.88 -4.04
CA ILE A 242 -4.09 12.12 -3.69
C ILE A 242 -4.18 12.98 -2.44
N GLN A 243 -3.39 12.67 -1.41
CA GLN A 243 -3.38 13.45 -0.17
C GLN A 243 -2.94 14.89 -0.41
N ASN A 244 -1.88 15.10 -1.19
CA ASN A 244 -1.41 16.43 -1.55
C ASN A 244 -2.50 17.22 -2.32
N ASP A 245 -3.22 16.59 -3.25
CA ASP A 245 -4.32 17.22 -3.99
C ASP A 245 -5.49 17.62 -3.07
N ILE A 246 -5.92 16.71 -2.18
CA ILE A 246 -6.98 16.98 -1.19
C ILE A 246 -6.61 18.15 -0.27
N MET A 247 -5.35 18.20 0.19
CA MET A 247 -4.89 19.24 1.09
C MET A 247 -4.80 20.61 0.41
N LYS A 248 -4.40 20.67 -0.87
CA LYS A 248 -4.36 21.92 -1.65
C LYS A 248 -5.74 22.48 -1.95
N ASN A 249 -6.72 21.63 -2.22
CA ASN A 249 -8.10 22.05 -2.46
C ASN A 249 -8.82 22.57 -1.19
N ARG A 250 -8.14 22.66 -0.04
CA ARG A 250 -8.65 23.29 1.20
C ARG A 250 -8.20 24.74 1.41
N GLU A 251 -7.11 25.17 0.77
CA GLU A 251 -6.54 26.53 0.89
C GLU A 251 -7.23 27.53 -0.05
#